data_AF-A0A2E1ZP58-F1
#
_entry.id   AF-A0A2E1ZP58-F1
#
_cell.length_a   1.000
_cell.length_b   1.000
_cell.length_c   1.000
_cell.angle_alpha   90.00
_cell.angle_beta   90.00
_cell.angle_gamma   90.00
#
_symmetry.space_group_name_H-M   'P 1'
#
loop_
_entity.id
_entity.type
_entity.pdbx_description
1 polymer ?
#
loop_
_entity_poly.entity_id
_entity_poly.type
_entity_poly.pdbx_seq_one_letter_code
_entity_poly.pdbx_strand_id
1 'polypeptide(L)'
;SALTALKDHFSGQIWCIFGCGGNRDKGKRPLMGEIAEKHSSQIVITDDNPRNEGGDEIVQHILSGVRWKENIKIIRDRAKAISYAISQAKAGDVVLVAGKGHETYQDIAGIRNIFSDAKQVRVALQEREAKGR
;
A
#
# COMPACT_ATOMS: atom_id res chain seq x y z
N SER A 1 0.46 13.81 -7.77
CA SER A 1 0.06 12.91 -6.66
C SER A 1 1.16 12.90 -5.61
N ALA A 2 0.98 12.27 -4.44
CA ALA A 2 2.08 12.12 -3.47
C ALA A 2 3.32 11.44 -4.09
N LEU A 3 3.11 10.46 -4.98
CA LEU A 3 4.18 9.79 -5.72
C LEU A 3 4.97 10.74 -6.63
N THR A 4 4.31 11.72 -7.26
CA THR A 4 5.01 12.73 -8.08
C THR A 4 5.97 13.55 -7.23
N ALA A 5 5.52 14.03 -6.07
CA ALA A 5 6.38 14.80 -5.17
C ALA A 5 7.58 13.96 -4.68
N LEU A 6 7.39 12.67 -4.41
CA LEU A 6 8.49 11.79 -4.01
C LEU A 6 9.55 11.62 -5.11
N LYS A 7 9.17 11.60 -6.39
CA LYS A 7 10.13 11.52 -7.50
C LYS A 7 11.09 12.71 -7.53
N ASP A 8 10.64 13.88 -7.09
CA ASP A 8 11.45 15.10 -7.10
C ASP A 8 12.45 15.15 -5.93
N HIS A 9 12.25 14.31 -4.90
CA HIS A 9 13.05 14.32 -3.66
C HIS A 9 13.91 13.07 -3.45
N PHE A 10 13.64 11.97 -4.16
CA PHE A 10 14.31 10.69 -3.96
C PHE A 10 14.80 10.10 -5.29
N SER A 11 16.06 9.66 -5.32
CA SER A 11 16.68 9.04 -6.51
C SER A 11 16.65 7.51 -6.50
N GLY A 12 16.28 6.88 -5.37
CA GLY A 12 16.13 5.43 -5.26
C GLY A 12 14.76 4.93 -5.77
N GLN A 13 14.44 3.67 -5.48
CA GLN A 13 13.14 3.12 -5.85
C GLN A 13 12.01 3.71 -5.02
N ILE A 14 10.89 3.97 -5.68
CA ILE A 14 9.65 4.39 -5.01
C ILE A 14 8.76 3.16 -4.82
N TRP A 15 8.56 2.77 -3.57
CA TRP A 15 7.62 1.74 -3.18
C TRP A 15 6.29 2.37 -2.81
N CYS A 16 5.20 1.89 -3.40
CA CYS A 16 3.84 2.34 -3.11
C CYS A 16 3.01 1.20 -2.54
N ILE A 17 2.66 1.30 -1.25
CA ILE A 17 1.74 0.37 -0.59
C ILE A 17 0.39 1.06 -0.50
N PHE A 18 -0.64 0.47 -1.11
CA PHE A 18 -1.98 1.04 -1.03
C PHE A 18 -3.08 -0.01 -1.22
N GLY A 19 -4.28 0.36 -0.81
CA GLY A 19 -5.52 -0.36 -1.05
C GLY A 19 -6.63 0.63 -1.38
N CYS A 20 -7.83 0.13 -1.59
CA CYS A 20 -9.02 0.97 -1.75
C CYS A 20 -10.08 0.56 -0.73
N GLY A 21 -10.89 1.53 -0.30
CA GLY A 21 -12.05 1.25 0.54
C GLY A 21 -13.13 0.48 -0.22
N GLY A 22 -13.69 -0.55 0.41
CA GLY A 22 -14.88 -1.24 -0.06
C GLY A 22 -16.16 -0.45 0.20
N ASN A 23 -17.24 -0.80 -0.51
CA ASN A 23 -18.54 -0.12 -0.47
C ASN A 23 -18.47 1.41 -0.64
N ARG A 24 -17.50 1.89 -1.41
CA ARG A 24 -17.30 3.30 -1.77
C ARG A 24 -17.18 3.42 -3.30
N ASP A 25 -16.68 4.56 -3.76
CA ASP A 25 -16.42 4.86 -5.16
C ASP A 25 -15.50 3.81 -5.81
N LYS A 26 -16.12 2.88 -6.55
CA LYS A 26 -15.40 1.85 -7.32
C LYS A 26 -14.70 2.43 -8.55
N GLY A 27 -15.17 3.56 -9.08
CA GLY A 27 -14.68 4.16 -10.32
C GLY A 27 -13.25 4.69 -10.20
N LYS A 28 -12.81 5.03 -8.99
CA LYS A 28 -11.42 5.49 -8.74
C LYS A 28 -10.39 4.37 -8.66
N ARG A 29 -10.80 3.11 -8.44
CA ARG A 29 -9.86 2.00 -8.22
C ARG A 29 -8.93 1.75 -9.41
N PRO A 30 -9.43 1.69 -10.66
CA PRO A 30 -8.55 1.51 -11.81
C PRO A 30 -7.58 2.69 -11.97
N LEU A 31 -8.08 3.93 -11.77
CA LEU A 31 -7.27 5.15 -11.86
C LEU A 31 -6.14 5.16 -10.82
N MET A 32 -6.40 4.67 -9.60
CA MET A 32 -5.37 4.53 -8.58
C MET A 32 -4.32 3.50 -8.97
N GLY A 33 -4.73 2.38 -9.59
CA GLY A 33 -3.82 1.39 -10.17
C GLY A 33 -2.91 1.99 -11.24
N GLU A 34 -3.49 2.70 -12.20
CA GLU A 34 -2.77 3.38 -13.30
C GLU A 34 -1.73 4.39 -12.76
N ILE A 35 -2.13 5.23 -11.80
CA ILE A 35 -1.22 6.22 -11.20
C ILE A 35 -0.10 5.53 -10.41
N ALA A 36 -0.39 4.45 -9.68
CA ALA A 36 0.64 3.71 -8.98
C ALA A 36 1.66 3.10 -9.96
N GLU A 37 1.18 2.46 -11.04
CA GLU A 37 2.01 1.90 -12.12
C GLU A 37 2.93 2.95 -12.74
N LYS A 38 2.39 4.11 -13.09
CA LYS A 38 3.16 5.17 -13.75
C LYS A 38 4.22 5.82 -12.84
N HIS A 39 3.96 5.86 -11.53
CA HIS A 39 4.73 6.68 -10.62
C HIS A 39 5.54 5.93 -9.55
N SER A 40 5.44 4.60 -9.51
CA SER A 40 6.17 3.79 -8.52
C SER A 40 7.07 2.77 -9.22
N SER A 41 8.21 2.47 -8.60
CA SER A 41 9.09 1.39 -9.05
C SER A 41 8.58 0.03 -8.60
N GLN A 42 7.99 -0.04 -7.40
CA GLN A 42 7.43 -1.24 -6.79
C GLN A 42 6.08 -0.92 -6.17
N ILE A 43 5.10 -1.80 -6.36
CA ILE A 43 3.73 -1.60 -5.88
C ILE A 43 3.33 -2.78 -5.01
N VAL A 44 2.76 -2.49 -3.85
CA VAL A 44 2.18 -3.50 -2.97
C VAL A 44 0.70 -3.18 -2.76
N ILE A 45 -0.16 -3.97 -3.41
CA ILE A 45 -1.61 -3.84 -3.24
C ILE A 45 -2.03 -4.64 -2.01
N THR A 46 -2.76 -3.99 -1.11
CA THR A 46 -3.19 -4.54 0.18
C THR A 46 -4.61 -4.12 0.53
N ASP A 47 -5.17 -4.63 1.62
CA ASP A 47 -6.42 -4.12 2.16
C ASP A 47 -6.24 -2.75 2.80
N ASP A 48 -7.20 -1.86 2.56
CA ASP A 48 -7.37 -0.62 3.33
C ASP A 48 -8.55 -0.80 4.29
N ASN A 49 -9.76 -0.41 3.89
CA ASN A 49 -10.98 -0.64 4.63
C ASN A 49 -11.94 -1.43 3.73
N PRO A 50 -11.80 -2.77 3.61
CA PRO A 50 -12.64 -3.57 2.71
C PRO A 50 -14.13 -3.51 3.10
N ARG A 51 -14.47 -3.20 4.36
CA ARG A 51 -15.86 -3.19 4.85
C ARG A 51 -16.55 -4.51 4.48
N ASN A 52 -17.71 -4.47 3.84
CA ASN A 52 -18.51 -5.64 3.48
C ASN A 52 -18.22 -6.12 2.05
N GLU A 53 -17.23 -5.56 1.36
CA GLU A 53 -16.84 -5.98 0.02
C GLU A 53 -15.69 -6.99 0.08
N GLY A 54 -15.74 -8.02 -0.78
CA GLY A 54 -14.66 -8.99 -0.90
C GLY A 54 -13.40 -8.29 -1.39
N GLY A 55 -12.33 -8.30 -0.59
CA GLY A 55 -11.17 -7.49 -0.98
C GLY A 55 -10.43 -8.04 -2.21
N ASP A 56 -10.60 -9.31 -2.58
CA ASP A 56 -10.12 -9.82 -3.87
C ASP A 56 -10.82 -9.11 -5.05
N GLU A 57 -12.11 -8.78 -4.91
CA GLU A 57 -12.84 -7.95 -5.89
C GLU A 57 -12.26 -6.54 -5.95
N ILE A 58 -11.91 -5.96 -4.80
CA ILE A 58 -11.27 -4.63 -4.73
C ILE A 58 -9.91 -4.67 -5.45
N VAL A 59 -9.10 -5.69 -5.21
CA VAL A 59 -7.80 -5.89 -5.86
C VAL A 59 -7.98 -6.03 -7.37
N GLN A 60 -8.91 -6.85 -7.82
CA GLN A 60 -9.21 -7.02 -9.25
C GLN A 60 -9.61 -5.69 -9.90
N HIS A 61 -10.43 -4.88 -9.22
CA HIS A 61 -10.81 -3.55 -9.68
C HIS A 61 -9.64 -2.55 -9.73
N ILE A 62 -8.66 -2.66 -8.83
CA ILE A 62 -7.44 -1.84 -8.92
C ILE A 62 -6.62 -2.27 -10.13
N LEU A 63 -6.44 -3.59 -10.30
CA LEU A 63 -5.63 -4.19 -11.36
C LEU A 63 -6.21 -3.98 -12.76
N SER A 64 -7.50 -3.68 -12.91
CA SER A 64 -8.09 -3.40 -14.22
C SER A 64 -7.61 -2.09 -14.84
N GLY A 65 -7.00 -1.18 -14.05
CA GLY A 65 -6.35 0.02 -14.55
C GLY A 65 -4.84 -0.12 -14.75
N VAL A 66 -4.28 -1.31 -14.53
CA VAL A 66 -2.85 -1.58 -14.65
C VAL A 66 -2.58 -2.35 -15.94
N ARG A 67 -1.55 -1.97 -16.70
CA ARG A 67 -1.13 -2.63 -17.94
C ARG A 67 -0.08 -3.73 -17.68
N TRP A 68 0.89 -3.45 -16.82
CA TRP A 68 2.05 -4.28 -16.52
C TRP A 68 2.09 -4.64 -15.03
N LYS A 69 2.00 -5.94 -14.74
CA LYS A 69 1.89 -6.44 -13.36
C LYS A 69 3.22 -6.89 -12.75
N GLU A 70 4.32 -6.77 -13.48
CA GLU A 70 5.63 -7.32 -13.12
C GLU A 70 6.17 -6.77 -11.79
N ASN A 71 5.92 -5.49 -11.52
CA ASN A 71 6.36 -4.80 -10.30
C ASN A 71 5.26 -4.72 -9.23
N ILE A 72 4.21 -5.54 -9.35
CA ILE A 72 3.08 -5.55 -8.42
C ILE A 72 3.12 -6.80 -7.55
N LYS A 73 3.15 -6.60 -6.24
CA LYS A 73 2.91 -7.63 -5.24
C LYS A 73 1.53 -7.44 -4.62
N ILE A 74 0.80 -8.54 -4.42
CA ILE A 74 -0.48 -8.53 -3.71
C ILE A 74 -0.26 -9.18 -2.36
N ILE A 75 -0.46 -8.43 -1.28
CA ILE A 75 -0.40 -8.90 0.10
C ILE A 75 -1.61 -8.33 0.83
N ARG A 76 -2.67 -9.13 0.98
CA ARG A 76 -3.97 -8.69 1.49
C ARG A 76 -3.87 -8.13 2.92
N ASP A 77 -3.08 -8.77 3.77
CA ASP A 77 -2.78 -8.31 5.13
C ASP A 77 -1.92 -7.03 5.10
N ARG A 78 -2.49 -5.94 5.61
CA ARG A 78 -1.87 -4.61 5.56
C ARG A 78 -0.60 -4.49 6.40
N ALA A 79 -0.54 -5.11 7.56
CA ALA A 79 0.68 -5.12 8.38
C ALA A 79 1.81 -5.88 7.67
N LYS A 80 1.49 -7.04 7.09
CA LYS A 80 2.46 -7.83 6.31
C LYS A 80 2.90 -7.11 5.04
N ALA A 81 2.02 -6.39 4.37
CA ALA A 81 2.36 -5.58 3.20
C ALA A 81 3.38 -4.49 3.53
N ILE A 82 3.14 -3.77 4.64
CA ILE A 82 4.05 -2.74 5.16
C ILE A 82 5.40 -3.34 5.56
N SER A 83 5.39 -4.42 6.35
CA SER A 83 6.61 -5.10 6.79
C SER A 83 7.41 -5.64 5.59
N TYR A 84 6.73 -6.25 4.61
CA TYR A 84 7.35 -6.72 3.39
C TYR A 84 8.09 -5.60 2.66
N ALA A 85 7.41 -4.51 2.31
CA ALA A 85 8.02 -3.40 1.57
C ALA A 85 9.20 -2.79 2.32
N ILE A 86 9.07 -2.54 3.62
CA ILE A 86 10.16 -1.99 4.45
C ILE A 86 11.36 -2.96 4.50
N SER A 87 11.12 -4.27 4.55
CA SER A 87 12.19 -5.28 4.56
C SER A 87 12.94 -5.42 3.23
N GLN A 88 12.29 -5.07 2.11
CA GLN A 88 12.85 -5.18 0.76
C GLN A 88 13.50 -3.88 0.28
N ALA A 89 13.03 -2.72 0.75
CA ALA A 89 13.54 -1.41 0.36
C ALA A 89 15.05 -1.29 0.69
N LYS A 90 15.82 -0.76 -0.25
CA LYS A 90 17.26 -0.55 -0.08
C LYS A 90 17.55 0.85 0.46
N ALA A 91 18.80 1.08 0.89
CA ALA A 91 19.25 2.41 1.24
C ALA A 91 19.04 3.35 0.04
N GLY A 92 18.43 4.52 0.28
CA GLY A 92 18.07 5.49 -0.75
C GLY A 92 16.69 5.30 -1.38
N ASP A 93 16.04 4.15 -1.17
CA ASP A 93 14.64 3.95 -1.56
C ASP A 93 13.69 4.71 -0.62
N VAL A 94 12.47 4.97 -1.10
CA VAL A 94 11.39 5.54 -0.29
C VAL A 94 10.15 4.64 -0.33
N VAL A 95 9.53 4.46 0.83
CA VAL A 95 8.31 3.66 1.00
C VAL A 95 7.14 4.56 1.36
N LEU A 96 6.18 4.71 0.44
CA LEU A 96 4.92 5.40 0.66
C LEU A 96 3.85 4.40 1.09
N VAL A 97 3.30 4.60 2.30
CA VAL A 97 2.08 3.93 2.76
C VAL A 97 0.90 4.87 2.58
N ALA A 98 0.03 4.61 1.61
CA ALA A 98 -1.10 5.47 1.26
C ALA A 98 -2.45 4.85 1.66
N GLY A 99 -3.46 5.71 1.84
CA GLY A 99 -4.85 5.33 2.12
C GLY A 99 -5.36 5.85 3.46
N LYS A 100 -4.76 5.38 4.57
CA LYS A 100 -5.30 5.60 5.92
C LYS A 100 -4.88 6.89 6.61
N GLY A 101 -3.65 7.36 6.41
CA GLY A 101 -3.11 8.51 7.12
C GLY A 101 -3.15 8.32 8.65
N HIS A 102 -3.96 9.14 9.34
CA HIS A 102 -4.09 9.11 10.80
C HIS A 102 -5.19 8.17 11.32
N GLU A 103 -5.87 7.39 10.46
CA GLU A 103 -6.82 6.39 10.93
C GLU A 103 -6.14 5.36 11.86
N THR A 104 -6.84 5.01 12.95
CA THR A 104 -6.38 4.08 13.99
C THR A 104 -7.16 2.78 14.00
N TYR A 105 -7.90 2.49 12.93
CA TYR A 105 -8.61 1.24 12.73
C TYR A 105 -8.58 0.75 11.29
N GLN A 106 -8.93 -0.52 11.12
CA GLN A 106 -9.20 -1.17 9.85
C GLN A 106 -10.58 -1.83 9.90
N ASP A 107 -11.47 -1.43 8.99
CA ASP A 107 -12.84 -1.94 8.90
C ASP A 107 -12.93 -3.16 7.98
N ILE A 108 -13.22 -4.31 8.56
CA ILE A 108 -13.37 -5.60 7.88
C ILE A 108 -14.71 -6.20 8.30
N ALA A 109 -15.61 -6.39 7.34
CA ALA A 109 -16.96 -6.90 7.54
C ALA A 109 -17.75 -6.15 8.64
N GLY A 110 -17.59 -4.83 8.73
CA GLY A 110 -18.24 -3.98 9.73
C GLY A 110 -17.57 -3.98 11.10
N ILE A 111 -16.50 -4.76 11.29
CA ILE A 111 -15.71 -4.80 12.52
C ILE A 111 -14.51 -3.85 12.37
N ARG A 112 -14.43 -2.85 13.25
CA ARG A 112 -13.29 -1.92 13.32
C ARG A 112 -12.20 -2.50 14.21
N ASN A 113 -11.23 -3.16 13.59
CA ASN A 113 -10.05 -3.70 14.27
C ASN A 113 -9.04 -2.57 14.53
N ILE A 114 -8.38 -2.57 15.69
CA ILE A 114 -7.35 -1.57 16.02
C ILE A 114 -6.17 -1.72 15.05
N PHE A 115 -5.87 -0.68 14.29
CA PHE A 115 -4.83 -0.72 13.28
C PHE A 115 -4.32 0.69 12.94
N SER A 116 -3.00 0.91 12.91
CA SER A 116 -2.43 2.20 12.51
C SER A 116 -1.21 1.97 11.62
N ASP A 117 -1.22 2.57 10.41
CA ASP A 117 -0.08 2.52 9.48
C ASP A 117 1.20 3.00 10.17
N ALA A 118 1.14 4.14 10.85
CA ALA A 118 2.29 4.71 11.54
C ALA A 118 2.83 3.80 12.66
N LYS A 119 1.97 3.01 13.32
CA LYS A 119 2.42 2.01 14.31
C LYS A 119 3.10 0.83 13.60
N GLN A 120 2.49 0.32 12.53
CA GLN A 120 3.06 -0.83 11.78
C GLN A 120 4.39 -0.48 11.11
N VAL A 121 4.54 0.74 10.58
CA VAL A 121 5.82 1.23 10.03
C VAL A 121 6.91 1.22 11.09
N ARG A 122 6.64 1.73 12.30
CA ARG A 122 7.62 1.73 13.40
C ARG A 122 8.04 0.31 13.79
N VAL A 123 7.09 -0.62 13.89
CA VAL A 123 7.37 -2.03 14.20
C VAL A 123 8.25 -2.64 13.11
N ALA A 124 7.90 -2.46 11.83
CA ALA A 124 8.67 -2.99 10.71
C ALA A 124 10.09 -2.42 10.62
N LEU A 125 10.29 -1.14 10.95
CA LEU A 125 11.62 -0.53 11.03
C LEU A 125 12.46 -1.14 12.15
N GLN A 126 11.90 -1.31 13.35
CA GLN A 126 12.58 -1.97 14.47
C GLN A 126 12.98 -3.41 14.13
N GLU A 127 12.09 -4.17 13.48
CA GLU A 127 12.39 -5.52 13.02
C GLU A 127 13.50 -5.56 11.97
N ARG A 128 13.56 -4.55 11.09
CA ARG A 128 14.60 -4.44 10.08
C ARG A 128 15.96 -4.12 10.71
N GLU A 129 16.01 -3.18 11.64
CA GLU A 129 17.22 -2.83 12.39
C GLU A 129 17.75 -4.02 13.17
N ALA A 130 16.87 -4.77 13.84
CA ALA A 130 17.23 -5.98 14.58
C ALA A 130 17.84 -7.08 13.69
N LYS A 131 17.58 -7.05 12.38
CA LYS A 131 18.14 -7.97 11.38
C LYS A 131 19.43 -7.45 10.72
N GLY A 132 19.92 -6.26 11.11
CA GLY A 132 21.14 -5.66 10.58
C GLY A 132 21.03 -5.18 9.12
N ARG A 133 19.86 -4.68 8.70
CA ARG A 133 19.57 -4.25 7.31
C ARG A 133 19.14 -2.79 7.20
#